data_AF-A0A2A3JUW9-F1
#
_entry.id   AF-A0A2A3JUW9-F1
#
_cell.length_a   1.000
_cell.length_b   1.000
_cell.length_c   1.000
_cell.angle_alpha   90.00
_cell.angle_beta   90.00
_cell.angle_gamma   90.00
#
_symmetry.space_group_name_H-M   'P 1'
#
loop_
_entity.id
_entity.type
_entity.pdbx_description
1 polymer ?
#
loop_
_entity_poly.entity_id
_entity_poly.type
_entity_poly.pdbx_seq_one_letter_code
_entity_poly.pdbx_strand_id
1 'polypeptide(L)'
;MKRLALLTAAATCTAVAAYAATEALSPGAATVIEIEVAPHELAECRETLQQVASMPAVTDDGTPLFFQSSEDLPQVRCVVSTV
;
A
#
# COMPACT_ATOMS: atom_id res chain seq x y z
N MET A 1 17.64 37.80 22.15
CA MET A 1 16.19 37.53 22.11
C MET A 1 15.71 37.17 20.70
N LYS A 2 15.77 38.07 19.70
CA LYS A 2 15.30 37.78 18.32
C LYS A 2 16.01 36.62 17.61
N ARG A 3 17.34 36.48 17.80
CA ARG A 3 18.14 35.39 17.20
C ARG A 3 17.79 34.02 17.77
N LEU A 4 17.46 33.96 19.07
CA LEU A 4 17.06 32.72 19.73
C LEU A 4 15.70 32.24 19.20
N ALA A 5 14.75 33.16 19.04
CA ALA A 5 13.42 32.86 18.48
C ALA A 5 13.48 32.36 17.03
N LEU A 6 14.42 32.89 16.23
CA LEU A 6 14.62 32.48 14.84
C LEU A 6 15.22 31.08 14.74
N LEU A 7 16.18 30.76 15.61
CA LEU A 7 16.81 29.44 15.68
C LEU A 7 15.84 28.36 16.19
N THR A 8 14.98 28.68 17.16
CA THR A 8 13.94 27.75 17.64
C THR A 8 12.90 27.48 16.57
N ALA A 9 12.47 28.49 15.82
CA ALA A 9 11.51 28.31 14.72
C ALA A 9 12.09 27.44 13.59
N ALA A 10 13.36 27.66 13.22
CA ALA A 10 14.04 26.84 12.22
C ALA A 10 14.15 25.37 12.68
N ALA A 11 14.54 25.13 13.93
CA ALA A 11 14.68 23.79 14.48
C ALA A 11 13.34 23.02 14.56
N THR A 12 12.24 23.71 14.90
CA THR A 12 10.91 23.08 14.92
C THR A 12 10.42 22.72 13.52
N CYS A 13 10.67 23.57 12.51
CA CYS A 13 10.26 23.28 11.14
C CYS A 13 11.03 22.10 10.54
N THR A 14 12.32 21.95 10.85
CA THR A 14 13.12 20.81 10.39
C THR A 14 12.69 19.49 11.01
N ALA A 15 12.25 19.49 12.28
CA ALA A 15 11.80 18.27 12.96
C ALA A 15 10.48 17.74 12.39
N VAL A 16 9.52 18.62 12.09
CA VAL A 16 8.22 18.23 11.52
C VAL A 16 8.36 17.71 10.08
N ALA A 17 9.22 18.31 9.26
CA ALA A 17 9.49 17.83 7.90
C ALA A 17 10.14 16.43 7.88
N ALA A 18 11.04 16.15 8.83
CA ALA A 18 11.64 14.82 8.97
C ALA A 18 10.61 13.77 9.41
N TYR A 19 9.69 14.12 10.31
CA TYR A 19 8.64 13.21 10.79
C TYR A 19 7.57 12.93 9.72
N ALA A 20 7.19 13.94 8.92
CA ALA A 20 6.27 13.74 7.80
C ALA A 20 6.86 12.85 6.70
N ALA A 21 8.18 12.94 6.46
CA ALA A 21 8.86 12.05 5.53
C ALA A 21 8.94 10.60 6.04
N THR A 22 9.05 10.38 7.36
CA THR A 22 9.03 9.03 7.93
C THR A 22 7.66 8.36 7.87
N GLU A 23 6.55 9.11 7.94
CA GLU A 23 5.20 8.57 7.71
C GLU A 23 5.01 8.12 6.25
N ALA A 24 5.55 8.88 5.29
CA ALA A 24 5.53 8.53 3.86
C ALA A 24 6.40 7.30 3.54
N LEU A 25 7.40 7.01 4.37
CA LEU A 25 8.30 5.85 4.26
C LEU A 25 7.92 4.72 5.22
N SER A 26 6.76 4.80 5.88
CA SER A 26 6.32 3.80 6.85
C SER A 26 6.27 2.41 6.19
N PRO A 27 7.16 1.47 6.54
CA PRO A 27 7.23 0.16 5.92
C PRO A 27 6.13 -0.80 6.44
N GLY A 28 5.14 -0.28 7.17
CA GLY A 28 4.21 -1.08 7.97
C GLY A 28 2.80 -1.25 7.38
N ALA A 29 2.46 -0.55 6.30
CA ALA A 29 1.19 -0.82 5.63
C ALA A 29 1.44 -1.88 4.55
N ALA A 30 1.02 -3.11 4.79
CA ALA A 30 0.87 -4.08 3.71
C ALA A 30 0.13 -3.38 2.57
N THR A 31 0.75 -3.28 1.40
CA THR A 31 0.16 -2.57 0.25
C THR A 31 -1.09 -3.32 -0.15
N VAL A 32 -2.25 -2.83 0.29
CA VAL A 32 -3.55 -3.34 -0.12
C VAL A 32 -3.93 -2.60 -1.40
N ILE A 33 -3.96 -3.32 -2.52
CA ILE A 33 -4.43 -2.81 -3.81
C ILE A 33 -5.95 -2.92 -3.82
N GLU A 34 -6.62 -1.80 -4.02
CA GLU A 34 -8.08 -1.74 -4.10
C GLU A 34 -8.54 -1.72 -5.56
N ILE A 35 -9.48 -2.61 -5.88
CA ILE A 35 -10.17 -2.63 -7.17
C ILE A 35 -11.57 -2.07 -6.93
N GLU A 36 -11.83 -0.89 -7.45
CA GLU A 36 -13.16 -0.29 -7.43
C GLU A 36 -14.05 -0.94 -8.48
N VAL A 37 -15.20 -1.46 -8.05
CA VAL A 37 -16.19 -2.11 -8.92
C VAL A 37 -17.60 -1.59 -8.64
N ALA A 38 -18.52 -1.80 -9.59
CA ALA A 38 -19.91 -1.49 -9.35
C ALA A 38 -20.51 -2.43 -8.27
N PRO A 39 -21.57 -2.03 -7.53
CA PRO A 39 -22.13 -2.85 -6.46
C PRO A 39 -22.53 -4.27 -6.88
N HIS A 40 -22.98 -4.44 -8.12
CA HIS A 40 -23.42 -5.72 -8.67
C HIS A 40 -22.27 -6.63 -9.11
N GLU A 41 -21.07 -6.09 -9.30
CA GLU A 41 -19.87 -6.82 -9.73
C GLU A 41 -19.01 -7.27 -8.53
N LEU A 42 -19.33 -6.80 -7.32
CA LEU A 42 -18.55 -7.09 -6.11
C LEU A 42 -18.44 -8.60 -5.83
N ALA A 43 -19.52 -9.35 -6.06
CA ALA A 43 -19.53 -10.80 -5.84
C ALA A 43 -18.61 -11.52 -6.85
N GLU A 44 -18.73 -11.17 -8.12
CA GLU A 44 -17.91 -11.71 -9.21
C GLU A 44 -16.43 -11.40 -8.99
N CYS A 45 -16.10 -10.13 -8.71
CA CYS A 45 -14.72 -9.71 -8.46
C CYS A 45 -14.08 -10.51 -7.32
N ARG A 46 -14.81 -10.76 -6.23
CA ARG A 46 -14.31 -11.57 -5.09
C ARG A 46 -14.09 -13.02 -5.48
N GLU A 47 -14.97 -13.60 -6.30
CA GLU A 47 -14.81 -14.96 -6.80
C GLU A 47 -13.60 -15.07 -7.73
N THR A 48 -13.43 -14.13 -8.65
CA THR A 48 -12.27 -14.07 -9.55
C THR A 48 -10.96 -13.95 -8.76
N LEU A 49 -10.91 -13.10 -7.74
CA LEU A 49 -9.70 -12.97 -6.91
C LEU A 49 -9.37 -14.27 -6.15
N GLN A 50 -10.36 -15.05 -5.72
CA GLN A 50 -10.12 -16.36 -5.11
C GLN A 50 -9.54 -17.37 -6.11
N GLN A 51 -10.03 -17.35 -7.35
CA GLN A 51 -9.49 -18.18 -8.42
C GLN A 51 -8.04 -17.80 -8.73
N VAL A 52 -7.76 -16.50 -8.89
CA VAL A 52 -6.39 -15.99 -9.14
C VAL A 52 -5.44 -16.33 -8.00
N ALA A 53 -5.87 -16.24 -6.74
CA ALA A 53 -5.06 -16.60 -5.58
C ALA A 53 -4.65 -18.08 -5.55
N SER A 54 -5.37 -18.95 -6.27
CA SER A 54 -5.02 -20.37 -6.40
C SER A 54 -4.09 -20.67 -7.59
N MET A 55 -3.81 -19.68 -8.44
CA MET A 55 -2.94 -19.84 -9.60
C MET A 55 -1.46 -19.74 -9.20
N PRO A 56 -0.57 -20.55 -9.80
CA PRO A 56 0.85 -20.42 -9.58
C PRO A 56 1.36 -19.12 -10.19
N ALA A 57 2.16 -18.38 -9.43
CA ALA A 57 2.89 -17.24 -9.97
C ALA A 57 4.05 -17.73 -10.83
N VAL A 58 4.22 -17.13 -12.00
CA VAL A 58 5.26 -17.46 -12.96
C VAL A 58 5.87 -16.18 -13.53
N THR A 59 7.13 -16.25 -13.97
CA THR A 59 7.75 -15.20 -14.78
C THR A 59 7.19 -15.20 -16.21
N ASP A 60 7.51 -14.17 -17.00
CA ASP A 60 7.11 -14.09 -18.41
C ASP A 60 7.64 -15.28 -19.24
N ASP A 61 8.79 -15.84 -18.85
CA ASP A 61 9.39 -17.04 -19.46
C ASP A 61 8.78 -18.36 -18.93
N GLY A 62 7.77 -18.29 -18.05
CA GLY A 62 7.07 -19.44 -17.49
C GLY A 62 7.76 -20.13 -16.31
N THR A 63 8.81 -19.52 -15.74
CA THR A 63 9.49 -20.08 -14.56
C THR A 63 8.66 -19.82 -13.30
N PRO A 64 8.36 -20.84 -12.46
CA PRO A 64 7.60 -20.63 -11.23
C PRO A 64 8.29 -19.69 -10.24
N LEU A 65 7.51 -18.78 -9.66
CA LEU A 65 7.92 -17.94 -8.54
C LEU A 65 7.46 -18.59 -7.24
N PHE A 66 8.39 -18.71 -6.29
CA PHE A 66 8.13 -19.26 -4.96
C PHE A 66 8.22 -18.13 -3.93
N PHE A 67 7.08 -17.82 -3.30
CA PHE A 67 7.03 -16.88 -2.18
C PHE A 67 7.16 -17.65 -0.87
N GLN A 68 7.97 -17.13 0.05
CA GLN A 68 8.18 -17.78 1.35
C GLN A 68 7.10 -17.41 2.36
N SER A 69 6.45 -16.26 2.18
CA SER A 69 5.35 -15.81 3.02
C SER A 69 4.29 -15.06 2.20
N SER A 70 3.05 -15.06 2.68
CA SER A 70 1.97 -14.24 2.14
C SER A 70 2.15 -12.74 2.37
N GLU A 71 3.11 -12.37 3.22
CA GLU A 71 3.50 -10.97 3.50
C GLU A 71 4.38 -10.40 2.37
N ASP A 72 5.04 -11.25 1.59
CA ASP A 72 5.82 -10.86 0.41
C ASP A 72 4.92 -10.50 -0.79
N LEU A 73 3.61 -10.77 -0.67
CA LEU A 73 2.63 -10.54 -1.73
C LEU A 73 1.72 -9.35 -1.38
N PRO A 74 1.48 -8.44 -2.34
CA PRO A 74 0.49 -7.39 -2.15
C PRO A 74 -0.90 -8.02 -1.99
N GLN A 75 -1.66 -7.51 -1.03
CA GLN A 75 -3.03 -7.96 -0.79
C GLN A 75 -3.96 -7.23 -1.76
N VAL A 76 -4.91 -7.91 -2.39
CA VAL A 76 -5.86 -7.29 -3.33
C VAL A 76 -7.27 -7.45 -2.80
N ARG A 77 -8.06 -6.38 -2.80
CA ARG A 77 -9.49 -6.42 -2.42
C ARG A 77 -10.37 -5.64 -3.38
N CYS A 78 -11.57 -6.15 -3.62
CA CYS A 78 -12.61 -5.43 -4.35
C CYS A 78 -13.40 -4.53 -3.38
N VAL A 79 -13.61 -3.27 -3.76
CA VAL A 79 -14.42 -2.29 -3.02
C VAL A 79 -15.48 -1.71 -3.94
N VAL A 80 -16.61 -1.30 -3.37
CA VAL A 80 -17.70 -0.69 -4.15
C VAL A 80 -17.38 0.78 -4.37
N SER A 81 -17.42 1.22 -5.62
CA SER A 81 -17.29 2.65 -5.95
C SER A 81 -18.55 3.42 -5.52
N THR A 82 -18.38 4.61 -4.94
CA THR A 82 -19.47 5.44 -4.37
C THR A 82 -19.82 6.67 -5.22
N VAL A 83 -19.49 6.63 -6.52
CA VAL A 83 -19.75 7.72 -7.47
C VAL A 83 -21.25 7.88 -7.74
#